data_AF-A0A4Q1SZ88-F1
#
_entry.id   AF-A0A4Q1SZ88-F1
#
_cell.length_a   1.000
_cell.length_b   1.000
_cell.length_c   1.000
_cell.angle_alpha   90.00
_cell.angle_beta   90.00
_cell.angle_gamma   90.00
#
_symmetry.space_group_name_H-M   'P 1'
#
loop_
_entity.id
_entity.type
_entity.pdbx_description
1 polymer ?
#
loop_
_entity_poly.entity_id
_entity_poly.type
_entity_poly.pdbx_seq_one_letter_code
_entity_poly.pdbx_strand_id
1 'polypeptide(L)'
;MGKKRKTYYLDEEIIQRVKTHAQQQQISENDAFEQAVFIYEKFYEHANQYIPISKEFQPLLLEAVDHMIYQSERMMQTPYPDPLLAQNVQDSLSARIAYLYEIRKVLTDTKNG
;
A
#
# COMPACT_ATOMS: atom_id res chain seq x y z
N MET A 1 25.24 -7.44 25.07
CA MET A 1 23.82 -7.13 25.34
C MET A 1 23.03 -8.42 25.22
N GLY A 2 22.35 -8.88 26.27
CA GLY A 2 21.60 -10.14 26.23
C GLY A 2 20.31 -9.99 25.42
N LYS A 3 20.10 -10.86 24.42
CA LYS A 3 18.81 -10.95 23.70
C LYS A 3 17.73 -11.36 24.71
N LYS A 4 16.74 -10.49 24.96
CA LYS A 4 15.57 -10.84 25.78
C LYS A 4 14.75 -11.90 25.03
N ARG A 5 14.52 -13.06 25.65
CA ARG A 5 13.62 -14.08 25.10
C ARG A 5 12.19 -13.54 25.12
N LYS A 6 11.58 -13.42 23.94
CA LYS A 6 10.16 -13.15 23.76
C LYS A 6 9.49 -14.44 23.24
N THR A 7 8.34 -14.78 23.79
CA THR A 7 7.53 -15.93 23.34
C THR A 7 6.29 -15.40 22.65
N TYR A 8 6.03 -15.86 21.44
CA TYR A 8 4.85 -15.50 20.65
C TYR A 8 4.00 -16.74 20.43
N TYR A 9 2.68 -16.58 20.53
CA TYR A 9 1.72 -17.60 20.12
C TYR A 9 1.35 -17.34 18.65
N LEU A 10 1.67 -18.30 17.79
CA LEU A 10 1.42 -18.23 16.35
C LEU A 10 0.67 -19.47 15.92
N ASP A 11 -0.20 -19.33 14.93
CA ASP A 11 -0.89 -20.48 14.32
C ASP A 11 0.11 -21.40 13.61
N GLU A 12 -0.19 -22.70 13.61
CA GLU A 12 0.69 -23.73 13.01
C GLU A 12 0.95 -23.48 11.52
N GLU A 13 -0.03 -22.95 10.80
CA GLU A 13 0.13 -22.59 9.38
C GLU A 13 1.20 -21.50 9.20
N ILE A 14 1.19 -20.48 10.07
CA ILE A 14 2.16 -19.37 10.03
C ILE A 14 3.55 -19.90 10.37
N ILE A 15 3.65 -20.74 11.41
CA ILE A 15 4.91 -21.40 11.79
C ILE A 15 5.49 -22.17 10.60
N GLN A 16 4.67 -22.95 9.91
CA GLN A 16 5.10 -23.75 8.77
C GLN A 16 5.59 -22.87 7.61
N ARG A 17 4.91 -21.75 7.32
CA ARG A 17 5.33 -20.80 6.28
C ARG A 17 6.68 -20.15 6.60
N VAL A 18 6.91 -19.74 7.86
CA VAL A 18 8.20 -19.17 8.28
C VAL A 18 9.32 -20.21 8.18
N LYS A 19 9.07 -21.47 8.53
CA LYS A 19 10.05 -22.56 8.38
C LYS A 19 10.38 -22.85 6.92
N THR A 20 9.38 -22.89 6.05
CA THR A 20 9.60 -23.03 4.60
C THR A 20 10.42 -21.87 4.05
N HIS A 21 10.16 -20.64 4.50
CA HIS A 21 10.96 -19.48 4.14
C HIS A 21 12.41 -19.61 4.63
N ALA A 22 12.63 -20.03 5.87
CA ALA A 22 13.97 -20.27 6.43
C ALA A 22 14.77 -21.27 5.58
N GLN A 23 14.12 -22.35 5.15
CA GLN A 23 14.72 -23.36 4.26
C GLN A 23 15.07 -22.78 2.88
N GLN A 24 14.16 -22.01 2.27
CA GLN A 24 14.39 -21.39 0.96
C GLN A 24 15.53 -20.37 0.98
N GLN A 25 15.65 -19.61 2.07
CA GLN A 25 16.67 -18.58 2.24
C GLN A 25 17.97 -19.10 2.87
N GLN A 26 18.03 -20.39 3.23
CA GLN A 26 19.18 -21.01 3.91
C GLN A 26 19.60 -20.28 5.20
N ILE A 27 18.61 -19.81 5.97
CA ILE A 27 18.82 -19.15 7.27
C ILE A 27 18.26 -20.02 8.41
N SER A 28 18.64 -19.71 9.65
CA SER A 28 18.08 -20.43 10.79
C SER A 28 16.60 -20.11 10.98
N GLU A 29 15.82 -21.07 11.51
CA GLU A 29 14.41 -20.82 11.83
C GLU A 29 14.26 -19.62 12.78
N ASN A 30 15.17 -19.49 13.76
CA ASN A 30 15.16 -18.38 14.70
C ASN A 30 15.34 -17.03 14.01
N ASP A 31 16.27 -16.93 13.04
CA ASP A 31 16.48 -15.70 12.29
C ASP A 31 15.27 -15.36 11.41
N ALA A 32 14.63 -16.36 10.80
CA ALA A 32 13.41 -16.17 10.03
C ALA A 32 12.24 -15.68 10.91
N PHE A 33 12.10 -16.21 12.13
CA PHE A 33 11.12 -15.71 13.09
C PHE A 33 11.44 -14.29 13.58
N GLU A 34 12.72 -13.99 13.86
CA GLU A 34 13.14 -12.62 14.22
C GLU A 34 12.82 -11.63 13.09
N GLN A 35 13.06 -12.00 11.82
CA GLN A 35 12.69 -11.17 10.66
C GLN A 35 11.19 -10.98 10.52
N ALA A 36 10.40 -12.05 10.66
CA ALA A 36 8.94 -11.98 10.56
C ALA A 36 8.35 -11.06 11.65
N VAL A 37 8.85 -11.18 12.89
CA VAL A 37 8.46 -10.31 14.01
C VAL A 37 8.85 -8.86 13.74
N PHE A 38 10.07 -8.61 13.24
CA PHE A 38 10.51 -7.26 12.90
C PHE A 38 9.63 -6.61 11.84
N ILE A 39 9.28 -7.34 10.78
CA ILE A 39 8.37 -6.86 9.73
C ILE A 39 7.00 -6.54 10.32
N TYR A 40 6.47 -7.40 11.19
CA TYR A 40 5.20 -7.17 11.87
C TYR A 40 5.23 -5.94 12.77
N GLU A 41 6.26 -5.79 13.61
CA GLU A 41 6.45 -4.61 14.47
C GLU A 41 6.53 -3.32 13.63
N LYS A 42 7.29 -3.34 12.52
CA LYS A 42 7.38 -2.21 11.58
C LYS A 42 6.06 -1.90 10.89
N PHE A 43 5.35 -2.93 10.44
CA PHE A 43 4.02 -2.76 9.87
C PHE A 43 3.08 -2.08 10.86
N TYR A 44 3.07 -2.48 12.14
CA TYR A 44 2.23 -1.87 13.17
C TYR A 44 2.64 -0.44 13.52
N GLU A 45 3.94 -0.14 13.58
CA GLU A 45 4.43 1.23 13.75
C GLU A 45 3.87 2.17 12.68
N HIS A 46 3.81 1.71 11.44
CA HIS A 46 3.23 2.47 10.33
C HIS A 46 1.70 2.38 10.27
N ALA A 47 1.09 1.24 10.64
CA ALA A 47 -0.36 1.04 10.66
C ALA A 47 -1.05 2.07 11.56
N ASN A 48 -0.46 2.38 12.71
CA ASN A 48 -0.96 3.39 13.65
C ASN A 48 -0.92 4.83 13.09
N GLN A 49 -0.18 5.08 12.00
CA GLN A 49 -0.16 6.37 11.31
C GLN A 49 -1.33 6.50 10.32
N TYR A 50 -1.98 5.40 9.95
CA TYR A 50 -3.14 5.41 9.07
C TYR A 50 -4.41 5.49 9.91
N ILE A 51 -5.20 6.54 9.70
CA ILE A 51 -6.56 6.62 10.26
C ILE A 51 -7.45 5.77 9.35
N PRO A 52 -8.03 4.67 9.83
CA PRO A 52 -8.95 3.87 9.02
C PRO A 52 -10.16 4.74 8.69
N ILE A 53 -10.42 4.94 7.39
CA ILE A 53 -11.59 5.68 6.96
C ILE A 53 -12.80 4.76 7.08
N SER A 54 -13.84 5.20 7.80
CA SER A 54 -15.08 4.45 7.95
C SER A 54 -15.70 4.12 6.60
N LYS A 55 -16.24 2.89 6.46
CA LYS A 55 -16.89 2.42 5.22
C LYS A 55 -18.05 3.34 4.79
N GLU A 56 -18.64 4.10 5.70
CA GLU A 56 -19.71 5.07 5.39
C GLU A 56 -19.24 6.23 4.49
N PHE A 57 -17.95 6.61 4.55
CA PHE A 57 -17.37 7.66 3.73
C PHE A 57 -16.83 7.14 2.40
N GLN A 58 -16.84 5.83 2.19
CA GLN A 58 -16.32 5.19 0.97
C GLN A 58 -17.01 5.66 -0.31
N PRO A 59 -18.35 5.87 -0.36
CA PRO A 59 -18.99 6.46 -1.55
C PRO A 59 -18.51 7.87 -1.84
N LEU A 60 -18.32 8.70 -0.80
CA LEU A 60 -17.84 10.08 -0.93
C LEU A 60 -16.39 10.12 -1.42
N LEU A 61 -15.54 9.21 -0.95
CA LEU A 61 -14.16 9.08 -1.44
C LEU A 61 -14.11 8.64 -2.89
N LEU A 62 -14.95 7.67 -3.29
CA LEU A 62 -15.04 7.24 -4.67
C LEU A 62 -15.46 8.39 -5.59
N GLU A 63 -16.46 9.17 -5.21
CA GLU A 63 -16.89 10.35 -5.96
C GLU A 63 -15.77 11.39 -6.08
N ALA A 64 -15.06 11.67 -4.98
CA ALA A 64 -13.93 12.58 -4.99
C ALA A 64 -12.80 12.10 -5.91
N VAL A 65 -12.49 10.80 -5.90
CA VAL A 65 -11.48 10.19 -6.78
C VAL A 65 -11.91 10.26 -8.24
N ASP A 66 -13.17 9.93 -8.55
CA ASP A 66 -13.71 10.03 -9.91
C ASP A 66 -13.65 11.48 -10.43
N HIS A 67 -13.98 12.45 -9.58
CA HIS A 67 -13.84 13.87 -9.93
C HIS A 67 -12.37 14.27 -10.17
N MET A 68 -11.44 13.78 -9.34
CA MET A 68 -10.00 14.06 -9.53
C MET A 68 -9.45 13.45 -10.82
N ILE A 69 -9.90 12.25 -11.21
CA ILE A 69 -9.55 11.61 -12.49
C ILE A 69 -10.05 12.50 -13.63
N TYR A 70 -11.34 12.83 -13.62
CA TYR A 70 -11.95 13.67 -14.64
C TYR A 70 -11.22 15.01 -14.83
N GLN A 71 -10.90 15.70 -13.73
CA GLN A 71 -10.15 16.97 -13.80
C GLN A 71 -8.75 16.77 -14.37
N SER A 72 -8.07 15.68 -14.01
CA SER A 72 -6.72 15.40 -14.50
C SER A 72 -6.72 15.07 -16.00
N GLU A 73 -7.70 14.30 -16.48
CA GLU A 73 -7.90 14.01 -17.90
C GLU A 73 -8.23 15.28 -18.71
N ARG A 74 -9.05 16.18 -18.15
CA ARG A 74 -9.35 17.49 -18.75
C ARG A 74 -8.11 18.38 -18.85
N MET A 75 -7.25 18.36 -17.83
CA MET A 75 -5.98 19.09 -17.86
C MET A 75 -5.04 18.54 -18.93
N MET A 76 -4.99 17.22 -19.15
CA MET A 76 -4.19 16.65 -20.25
C MET A 76 -4.66 17.12 -21.64
N GLN A 77 -5.94 17.44 -21.80
CA GLN A 77 -6.48 17.96 -23.06
C GLN A 77 -6.30 19.48 -23.21
N THR A 78 -5.80 20.16 -22.17
CA THR A 78 -5.65 21.61 -22.18
C THR A 78 -4.39 22.00 -22.97
N PRO A 79 -4.48 22.93 -23.94
CA PRO A 79 -3.31 23.41 -24.65
C PRO A 79 -2.42 24.24 -23.72
N TYR A 80 -1.14 23.89 -23.67
CA TYR A 80 -0.12 24.61 -22.90
C TYR A 80 0.71 25.51 -23.84
N PRO A 81 1.04 26.75 -23.42
CA PRO A 81 1.76 27.71 -24.26
C PRO A 81 3.25 27.37 -24.44
N ASP A 82 3.84 26.67 -23.49
CA ASP A 82 5.24 26.23 -23.53
C ASP A 82 5.31 24.70 -23.72
N PRO A 83 5.99 24.20 -24.78
CA PRO A 83 6.14 22.77 -25.04
C PRO A 83 6.84 21.99 -23.92
N LEU A 84 7.83 22.60 -23.24
CA LEU A 84 8.55 21.92 -22.15
C LEU A 84 7.67 21.78 -20.91
N LEU A 85 6.93 22.85 -20.58
CA LEU A 85 5.89 22.80 -19.56
C LEU A 85 4.80 21.78 -19.91
N ALA A 86 4.38 21.74 -21.18
CA ALA A 86 3.39 20.78 -21.66
C ALA A 86 3.84 19.36 -21.37
N GLN A 87 5.06 18.98 -21.76
CA GLN A 87 5.59 17.63 -21.53
C GLN A 87 5.64 17.27 -20.04
N ASN A 88 6.20 18.15 -19.20
CA ASN A 88 6.30 17.90 -17.75
C ASN A 88 4.92 17.74 -17.10
N VAL A 89 3.94 18.53 -17.53
CA VAL A 89 2.57 18.44 -17.03
C VAL A 89 1.90 17.16 -17.51
N GLN A 90 2.10 16.74 -18.77
CA GLN A 90 1.56 15.48 -19.29
C GLN A 90 2.11 14.25 -18.54
N ASP A 91 3.42 14.20 -18.26
CA ASP A 91 4.03 13.09 -17.53
C ASP A 91 3.52 13.02 -16.08
N SER A 92 3.44 14.19 -15.42
CA SER A 92 2.90 14.29 -14.06
C SER A 92 1.42 13.92 -13.97
N LEU A 93 0.60 14.38 -14.92
CA LEU A 93 -0.82 14.06 -14.98
C LEU A 93 -1.05 12.59 -15.31
N SER A 94 -0.27 12.00 -16.22
CA SER A 94 -0.35 10.58 -16.55
C SER A 94 -0.07 9.70 -15.32
N ALA A 95 1.01 10.00 -14.58
CA ALA A 95 1.32 9.31 -13.34
C ALA A 95 0.21 9.49 -12.29
N ARG A 96 -0.29 10.71 -12.12
CA ARG A 96 -1.40 11.01 -11.20
C ARG A 96 -2.65 10.21 -11.55
N ILE A 97 -3.05 10.17 -12.83
CA ILE A 97 -4.23 9.44 -13.29
C ILE A 97 -4.08 7.95 -12.99
N ALA A 98 -2.91 7.37 -13.26
CA ALA A 98 -2.62 5.97 -12.93
C ALA A 98 -2.80 5.68 -11.42
N TYR A 99 -2.21 6.50 -10.55
CA TYR A 99 -2.38 6.38 -9.10
C TYR A 99 -3.84 6.52 -8.66
N LEU A 100 -4.60 7.45 -9.24
CA LEU A 100 -6.01 7.63 -8.90
C LEU A 100 -6.86 6.41 -9.29
N TYR A 101 -6.58 5.78 -10.43
CA TYR A 101 -7.25 4.52 -10.82
C TYR A 101 -6.89 3.35 -9.88
N GLU A 102 -5.65 3.27 -9.39
CA GLU A 102 -5.26 2.28 -8.38
C GLU A 102 -6.00 2.50 -7.04
N ILE A 103 -6.05 3.75 -6.57
CA ILE A 103 -6.81 4.13 -5.36
C ILE A 103 -8.30 3.78 -5.54
N ARG A 104 -8.88 4.12 -6.70
CA ARG A 104 -10.26 3.79 -7.03
C ARG A 104 -10.51 2.29 -6.95
N LYS A 105 -9.60 1.46 -7.50
CA LYS A 105 -9.70 0.00 -7.44
C LYS A 105 -9.72 -0.52 -6.01
N VAL A 106 -8.82 -0.03 -5.15
CA VAL A 106 -8.78 -0.40 -3.72
C VAL A 106 -10.09 -0.03 -3.01
N LEU A 107 -10.65 1.14 -3.32
CA LEU A 107 -11.93 1.60 -2.78
C LEU A 107 -13.14 0.85 -3.35
N THR A 108 -13.07 0.26 -4.54
CA THR A 108 -14.16 -0.56 -5.09
C THR A 108 -14.10 -2.01 -4.63
N ASP A 109 -12.90 -2.60 -4.55
CA ASP A 109 -12.72 -4.02 -4.21
C ASP A 109 -13.10 -4.32 -2.75
N THR A 110 -13.00 -3.30 -1.87
CA THR A 110 -13.44 -3.36 -0.47
C THR A 110 -14.97 -3.40 -0.29
N LYS A 111 -15.79 -3.26 -1.35
CA LYS A 111 -17.25 -3.53 -1.27
C LYS A 111 -17.59 -5.02 -1.17
N ASN A 112 -16.65 -5.92 -1.48
CA ASN A 112 -16.91 -7.37 -1.53
C ASN A 112 -16.37 -8.16 -0.31
N GLY A 113 -15.99 -7.47 0.78
CA GLY A 113 -15.43 -8.07 1.99
C GLY A 113 -16.04 -7.55 3.30
#